data_AF-A0A0S4QDX4-F1
#
_entry.id   AF-A0A0S4QDX4-F1
#
_cell.length_a   1.000
_cell.length_b   1.000
_cell.length_c   1.000
_cell.angle_alpha   90.00
_cell.angle_beta   90.00
_cell.angle_gamma   90.00
#
_symmetry.space_group_name_H-M   'P 1'
#
loop_
_entity.id
_entity.type
_entity.pdbx_description
1 polymer ?
#
loop_
_entity_poly.entity_id
_entity_poly.type
_entity_poly.pdbx_seq_one_letter_code
_entity_poly.pdbx_strand_id
1 'polypeptide(L)'
;MGLAGVTGLVPGDAAVRVMEMVAMGAESEPTVGAGSAELGGPGRPCVEIEYCTRCRWLPRAAWLAQELLTTFETDLGSVALVPGSGGVFTVRLDGEVLWDRREQGFPEPSAVKRALRDRVAPGRPLGHVEH
;
A
#
# COMPACT_ATOMS: atom_id res chain seq x y z
N MET A 1 44.33 0.93 -55.21
CA MET A 1 44.53 2.21 -55.93
C MET A 1 43.23 2.99 -55.69
N GLY A 2 43.17 3.93 -54.74
CA GLY A 2 43.61 5.32 -54.89
C GLY A 2 42.50 6.11 -55.64
N LEU A 3 41.91 7.20 -55.15
CA LEU A 3 42.42 8.34 -54.37
C LEU A 3 41.27 8.90 -53.48
N ALA A 4 41.53 9.26 -52.21
CA ALA A 4 41.80 10.62 -51.72
C ALA A 4 40.64 11.63 -51.88
N GLY A 5 40.20 12.22 -50.76
CA GLY A 5 39.05 13.13 -50.70
C GLY A 5 39.38 14.60 -50.95
N VAL A 6 38.34 15.45 -50.92
CA VAL A 6 38.43 16.91 -50.99
C VAL A 6 37.59 17.53 -49.87
N THR A 7 38.23 18.40 -49.10
CA THR A 7 37.67 19.14 -47.95
C THR A 7 36.93 20.40 -48.43
N GLY A 8 35.80 20.76 -47.82
CA GLY A 8 35.06 21.97 -48.18
C GLY A 8 34.04 22.43 -47.13
N LEU A 9 34.41 23.46 -46.35
CA LEU A 9 33.65 24.16 -45.31
C LEU A 9 34.15 25.63 -45.35
N VAL A 10 33.41 26.72 -45.13
CA VAL A 10 32.08 27.06 -44.55
C VAL A 10 31.45 28.15 -45.50
N PRO A 11 30.59 29.15 -45.15
CA PRO A 11 29.56 29.32 -44.10
C PRO A 11 28.19 29.88 -44.60
N GLY A 12 27.22 30.01 -43.68
CA GLY A 12 25.98 30.80 -43.82
C GLY A 12 24.75 29.96 -44.18
N ASP A 13 23.58 30.09 -43.55
CA ASP A 13 23.05 31.19 -42.74
C ASP A 13 22.35 30.72 -41.44
N ALA A 14 22.17 31.62 -40.47
CA ALA A 14 21.71 31.30 -39.12
C ALA A 14 20.18 31.26 -38.99
N ALA A 15 19.61 30.06 -38.85
CA ALA A 15 18.21 29.87 -38.44
C ALA A 15 18.09 29.01 -37.18
N VAL A 16 18.28 29.66 -36.02
CA VAL A 16 17.97 29.07 -34.71
C VAL A 16 16.50 28.67 -34.65
N ARG A 17 16.23 27.38 -34.44
CA ARG A 17 14.98 26.89 -33.83
C ARG A 17 15.31 25.94 -32.69
N VAL A 18 15.49 26.53 -31.50
CA VAL A 18 15.22 25.86 -30.23
C VAL A 18 13.71 25.58 -30.10
N MET A 19 13.34 24.64 -29.23
CA MET A 19 12.00 24.02 -29.06
C MET A 19 11.73 22.91 -30.10
N GLU A 20 11.52 21.65 -29.76
CA GLU A 20 11.40 20.97 -28.45
C GLU A 20 12.11 19.60 -28.47
N MET A 21 12.84 19.29 -27.40
CA MET A 21 13.14 17.90 -27.00
C MET A 21 12.43 17.63 -25.68
N VAL A 22 11.15 17.26 -25.75
CA VAL A 22 10.48 16.54 -24.66
C VAL A 22 10.48 15.07 -25.06
N ALA A 23 11.10 14.24 -24.22
CA ALA A 23 11.19 12.81 -24.47
C ALA A 23 9.79 12.20 -24.50
N MET A 24 9.53 11.37 -25.52
CA MET A 24 8.42 10.41 -25.48
C MET A 24 8.79 9.30 -24.49
N GLY A 25 8.67 9.62 -23.21
CA GLY A 25 8.75 8.63 -22.14
C GLY A 25 7.62 7.62 -22.33
N ALA A 26 7.93 6.34 -22.10
CA ALA A 26 6.88 5.34 -21.97
C ALA A 26 6.06 5.70 -20.72
N GLU A 27 4.86 6.24 -20.93
CA GLU A 27 3.88 6.43 -19.88
C GLU A 27 3.32 5.05 -19.49
N SER A 28 4.09 4.32 -18.69
CA SER A 28 3.59 3.14 -18.01
C SER A 28 2.40 3.55 -17.16
N GLU A 29 1.19 3.19 -17.59
CA GLU A 29 -0.03 3.44 -16.85
C GLU A 29 0.13 2.98 -15.39
N PRO A 30 -0.39 3.73 -14.40
CA PRO A 30 -0.44 3.24 -13.03
C PRO A 30 -1.47 2.11 -12.96
N THR A 31 -1.01 0.88 -13.22
CA THR A 31 -1.75 -0.35 -12.94
C THR A 31 -2.28 -0.23 -11.51
N VAL A 32 -3.61 -0.20 -11.36
CA VAL A 32 -4.25 -0.28 -10.03
C VAL A 32 -3.71 -1.54 -9.37
N GLY A 33 -2.92 -1.33 -8.32
CA GLY A 33 -1.81 -2.23 -8.00
C GLY A 33 -2.21 -3.66 -7.72
N ALA A 34 -1.23 -4.55 -7.91
CA ALA A 34 -1.22 -5.89 -7.36
C ALA A 34 -1.84 -5.87 -5.95
N GLY A 35 -2.97 -6.58 -5.79
CA GLY A 35 -3.81 -6.46 -4.60
C GLY A 35 -3.05 -6.82 -3.33
N SER A 36 -3.52 -6.33 -2.18
CA SER A 36 -2.85 -6.42 -0.87
C SER A 36 -2.40 -7.82 -0.42
N ALA A 37 -2.89 -8.89 -1.07
CA ALA A 37 -2.33 -10.23 -0.98
C ALA A 37 -0.80 -10.27 -1.21
N GLU A 38 -0.25 -9.36 -2.00
CA GLU A 38 1.18 -9.31 -2.35
C GLU A 38 2.03 -8.55 -1.30
N LEU A 39 1.40 -7.91 -0.31
CA LEU A 39 2.09 -7.29 0.84
C LEU A 39 2.39 -8.30 1.94
N GLY A 40 1.71 -9.44 1.96
CA GLY A 40 2.09 -10.61 2.75
C GLY A 40 3.13 -11.42 1.98
N GLY A 41 4.32 -11.63 2.54
CA GLY A 41 5.26 -12.60 1.97
C GLY A 41 4.60 -14.00 1.87
N PRO A 42 5.00 -14.86 0.92
CA PRO A 42 4.26 -16.08 0.59
C PRO A 42 3.99 -16.95 1.84
N GLY A 43 2.71 -17.12 2.16
CA GLY A 43 2.24 -17.88 3.32
C GLY A 43 2.18 -17.13 4.65
N ARG A 44 2.32 -15.79 4.68
CA ARG A 44 2.11 -14.98 5.88
C ARG A 44 0.83 -14.12 5.77
N PRO A 45 -0.05 -14.13 6.79
CA PRO A 45 -1.28 -13.34 6.79
C PRO A 45 -1.04 -11.83 6.67
N CYS A 46 -1.85 -11.15 5.86
CA CYS A 46 -1.87 -9.70 5.70
C CYS A 46 -3.17 -9.13 6.29
N VAL A 47 -3.05 -8.16 7.20
CA VAL A 47 -4.19 -7.39 7.69
C VAL A 47 -4.30 -6.09 6.92
N GLU A 48 -5.50 -5.73 6.46
CA GLU A 48 -5.78 -4.41 5.90
C GLU A 48 -6.64 -3.60 6.87
N ILE A 49 -6.37 -2.29 6.99
CA ILE A 49 -7.23 -1.35 7.70
C ILE A 49 -7.62 -0.25 6.70
N GLU A 50 -8.80 -0.38 6.12
CA GLU A 50 -9.37 0.63 5.22
C GLU A 50 -10.01 1.76 6.03
N TYR A 51 -9.57 3.00 5.83
CA TYR A 51 -9.99 4.14 6.66
C TYR A 51 -10.40 5.37 5.84
N CYS A 52 -11.48 6.02 6.25
CA CYS A 52 -11.90 7.29 5.66
C CYS A 52 -10.86 8.41 5.90
N THR A 53 -10.16 8.81 4.84
CA THR A 53 -9.17 9.89 4.85
C THR A 53 -9.77 11.23 5.27
N ARG A 54 -10.91 11.61 4.65
CA ARG A 54 -11.66 12.84 4.95
C ARG A 54 -12.20 12.92 6.37
N CYS A 55 -12.36 11.77 7.04
CA CYS A 55 -12.90 11.67 8.39
C CYS A 55 -11.82 11.79 9.47
N ARG A 56 -10.54 12.01 9.10
CA ARG A 56 -9.38 12.12 10.00
C ARG A 56 -9.13 10.88 10.87
N TRP A 57 -9.45 9.67 10.37
CA TRP A 57 -9.28 8.42 11.13
C TRP A 57 -7.92 7.74 10.98
N LEU A 58 -6.99 8.30 10.18
CA LEU A 58 -5.61 7.81 10.08
C LEU A 58 -4.95 7.56 11.46
N PRO A 59 -5.05 8.44 12.47
CA PRO A 59 -4.45 8.17 13.79
C PRO A 59 -5.01 6.92 14.47
N ARG A 60 -6.32 6.66 14.35
CA ARG A 60 -6.96 5.45 14.89
C ARG A 60 -6.53 4.19 14.12
N ALA A 61 -6.47 4.28 12.79
CA ALA A 61 -6.02 3.17 11.96
C ALA A 61 -4.54 2.81 12.22
N ALA A 62 -3.67 3.83 12.31
CA ALA A 62 -2.25 3.66 12.62
C ALA A 62 -1.99 3.15 14.05
N TRP A 63 -2.79 3.57 15.04
CA TRP A 63 -2.71 3.02 16.39
C TRP A 63 -3.17 1.56 16.44
N LEU A 64 -4.27 1.21 15.78
CA LEU A 64 -4.70 -0.19 15.68
C LEU A 64 -3.63 -1.05 14.97
N ALA A 65 -2.99 -0.55 13.92
CA ALA A 65 -1.87 -1.26 13.28
C ALA A 65 -0.70 -1.52 14.24
N GLN A 66 -0.34 -0.55 15.11
CA GLN A 66 0.68 -0.74 16.14
C GLN A 66 0.27 -1.81 17.17
N GLU A 67 -0.99 -1.79 17.64
CA GLU A 67 -1.53 -2.81 18.56
C GLU A 67 -1.47 -4.22 17.97
N LEU A 68 -1.75 -4.37 16.67
CA LEU A 68 -1.67 -5.67 15.99
C LEU A 68 -0.23 -6.13 15.78
N LEU A 69 0.64 -5.27 15.25
CA LEU A 69 2.05 -5.59 14.99
C LEU A 69 2.84 -5.91 16.27
N THR A 70 2.52 -5.25 17.39
CA THR A 70 3.15 -5.54 18.70
C THR A 70 2.61 -6.81 19.37
N THR A 71 1.39 -7.24 19.04
CA THR A 71 0.79 -8.48 19.60
C THR A 71 1.17 -9.71 18.79
N PHE A 72 1.23 -9.57 17.45
CA PHE A 72 1.35 -10.66 16.48
C PHE A 72 2.63 -10.55 15.62
N GLU A 73 3.71 -10.03 16.20
CA GLU A 73 5.00 -9.76 15.53
C GLU A 73 5.52 -10.93 14.69
N THR A 74 5.35 -12.16 15.18
CA THR A 74 5.79 -13.39 14.50
C THR A 74 4.76 -14.01 13.57
N ASP A 75 3.48 -13.66 13.75
CA ASP A 75 2.34 -14.36 13.14
C ASP A 75 1.81 -13.63 11.89
N LEU A 76 2.02 -12.31 11.80
CA LEU A 76 1.66 -11.51 10.64
C LEU A 76 2.83 -11.36 9.64
N GLY A 77 2.47 -11.22 8.36
CA GLY A 77 3.39 -10.74 7.32
C GLY A 77 3.43 -9.23 7.27
N SER A 78 2.26 -8.59 7.35
CA SER A 78 2.11 -7.15 7.18
C SER A 78 0.78 -6.62 7.73
N VAL A 79 0.74 -5.31 8.00
CA VAL A 79 -0.50 -4.54 8.21
C VAL A 79 -0.50 -3.36 7.24
N ALA A 80 -1.45 -3.35 6.31
CA ALA A 80 -1.63 -2.30 5.31
C ALA A 80 -2.65 -1.26 5.78
N LEU A 81 -2.29 0.03 5.70
CA LEU A 81 -3.23 1.14 5.89
C LEU A 81 -3.77 1.57 4.53
N VAL A 82 -5.05 1.31 4.26
CA VAL A 82 -5.68 1.52 2.94
C VAL A 82 -6.49 2.83 2.95
N PRO A 83 -6.13 3.85 2.16
CA PRO A 83 -6.89 5.10 2.07
C PRO A 83 -8.27 4.88 1.44
N GLY A 84 -9.33 5.10 2.22
CA GLY A 84 -10.72 4.96 1.78
C GLY A 84 -11.54 6.25 1.88
N SER A 85 -12.82 6.16 1.52
CA SER A 85 -13.77 7.28 1.56
C SER A 85 -15.12 6.86 2.17
N GLY A 86 -16.21 7.59 1.93
CA GLY A 86 -17.57 7.17 2.33
C GLY A 86 -17.78 6.82 3.82
N GLY A 87 -16.94 7.37 4.72
CA GLY A 87 -16.96 6.98 6.12
C GLY A 87 -16.67 5.49 6.35
N VAL A 88 -15.75 4.88 5.59
CA VAL A 88 -15.27 3.51 5.85
C VAL A 88 -14.34 3.44 7.06
N PHE A 89 -14.46 2.36 7.84
CA PHE A 89 -13.45 1.90 8.78
C PHE A 89 -13.62 0.38 8.90
N THR A 90 -12.87 -0.36 8.10
CA THR A 90 -13.04 -1.81 7.92
C THR A 90 -11.68 -2.49 8.06
N VAL A 91 -11.62 -3.54 8.88
CA VAL A 91 -10.43 -4.37 9.07
C VAL A 91 -10.64 -5.68 8.31
N ARG A 92 -9.67 -6.08 7.49
CA ARG A 92 -9.67 -7.34 6.75
C ARG A 92 -8.45 -8.19 7.08
N LEU A 93 -8.59 -9.50 6.99
CA LEU A 93 -7.51 -10.48 7.05
C LEU A 93 -7.53 -11.25 5.73
N ASP A 94 -6.46 -11.15 4.94
CA ASP A 94 -6.33 -11.81 3.63
C ASP A 94 -7.55 -11.57 2.70
N GLY A 95 -8.14 -10.37 2.80
CA GLY A 95 -9.34 -9.94 2.05
C GLY A 95 -10.69 -10.25 2.74
N GLU A 96 -10.74 -11.14 3.73
CA GLU A 96 -11.96 -11.40 4.51
C GLU A 96 -12.23 -10.31 5.54
N VAL A 97 -13.47 -9.84 5.68
CA VAL A 97 -13.83 -8.83 6.68
C VAL A 97 -13.78 -9.42 8.08
N LEU A 98 -12.95 -8.82 8.92
CA LEU A 98 -12.75 -9.17 10.33
C LEU A 98 -13.44 -8.16 11.27
N TRP A 99 -13.64 -6.92 10.81
CA TRP A 99 -14.41 -5.89 11.52
C TRP A 99 -14.96 -4.85 10.54
N ASP A 100 -16.24 -4.49 10.63
CA ASP A 100 -16.80 -3.31 9.93
C ASP A 100 -17.48 -2.34 10.90
N ARG A 101 -17.06 -1.06 10.85
CA ARG A 101 -17.60 0.00 11.71
C ARG A 101 -19.04 0.42 11.37
N ARG A 102 -19.59 -0.01 10.24
CA ARG A 102 -21.01 0.18 9.89
C ARG A 102 -21.91 -0.83 10.60
N GLU A 103 -21.37 -2.00 10.94
CA GLU A 103 -22.13 -3.08 11.60
C GLU A 103 -22.04 -2.97 13.12
N GLN A 104 -20.83 -2.76 13.66
CA GLN A 104 -20.56 -2.91 15.10
C GLN A 104 -19.75 -1.76 15.73
N GLY A 105 -19.69 -0.59 15.07
CA GLY A 105 -19.02 0.59 15.61
C GLY A 105 -17.49 0.52 15.54
N PHE A 106 -16.80 1.50 16.14
CA PHE A 106 -15.33 1.51 16.10
C PHE A 106 -14.76 0.34 16.89
N PRO A 107 -13.73 -0.35 16.36
CA PRO A 107 -13.10 -1.43 17.09
C PRO A 107 -12.38 -0.93 18.34
N GLU A 108 -12.63 -1.61 19.46
CA GLU A 108 -11.68 -1.70 20.55
C GLU A 108 -10.55 -2.68 20.17
N PRO A 109 -9.26 -2.38 20.45
CA PRO A 109 -8.16 -3.27 20.07
C PRO A 109 -8.30 -4.67 20.65
N SER A 110 -8.88 -4.82 21.85
CA SER A 110 -9.06 -6.14 22.46
C SER A 110 -10.03 -7.02 21.69
N ALA A 111 -11.02 -6.45 21.02
CA ALA A 111 -11.97 -7.18 20.20
C ALA A 111 -11.33 -7.63 18.87
N VAL A 112 -10.60 -6.73 18.20
CA VAL A 112 -9.87 -7.06 16.95
C VAL A 112 -8.74 -8.06 17.22
N LYS A 113 -7.97 -7.90 18.31
CA LYS A 113 -6.91 -8.84 18.69
C LYS A 113 -7.46 -10.25 18.95
N ARG A 114 -8.61 -10.40 19.61
CA ARG A 114 -9.28 -11.70 19.78
C ARG A 114 -9.71 -12.29 18.43
N ALA A 115 -10.47 -11.54 17.62
CA ALA A 115 -10.93 -12.01 16.32
C ALA A 115 -9.79 -12.38 15.36
N LEU A 116 -8.66 -11.66 15.41
CA LEU A 116 -7.46 -11.95 14.61
C LEU A 116 -6.74 -13.21 15.11
N ARG A 117 -6.49 -13.33 16.42
CA ARG A 117 -5.93 -14.55 17.03
C ARG A 117 -6.72 -15.78 16.62
N ASP A 118 -8.04 -15.71 16.70
CA ASP A 118 -8.91 -16.86 16.45
C ASP A 118 -8.81 -17.36 14.99
N ARG A 119 -8.22 -16.56 14.08
CA ARG A 119 -7.82 -16.95 12.72
C ARG A 119 -6.34 -17.34 12.58
N VAL A 120 -5.40 -16.56 13.12
CA VAL A 120 -3.94 -16.72 12.84
C VAL A 120 -3.16 -17.51 13.90
N ALA A 121 -3.66 -17.59 15.13
CA ALA A 121 -2.99 -18.22 16.26
C ALA A 121 -4.01 -18.85 17.25
N PRO A 122 -4.85 -19.80 16.80
CA PRO A 122 -5.95 -20.34 17.59
C PRO A 122 -5.46 -20.95 18.90
N GLY A 123 -6.10 -20.56 20.01
CA GLY A 123 -5.75 -21.04 21.36
C GLY A 123 -4.58 -20.31 22.05
N ARG A 124 -3.94 -19.32 21.41
CA ARG A 124 -2.89 -18.52 22.07
C ARG A 124 -3.49 -17.58 23.14
N PRO A 125 -3.00 -17.57 24.39
CA PRO A 125 -3.45 -16.59 25.39
C PRO A 125 -3.01 -15.18 24.97
N LEU A 126 -3.87 -14.19 25.21
CA LEU A 126 -3.57 -12.76 24.96
C LEU A 126 -3.34 -11.97 26.27
N GLY A 127 -3.33 -12.65 27.41
CA GLY A 127 -3.11 -12.03 28.72
C GLY A 127 -4.27 -11.10 29.09
N HIS A 128 -3.97 -9.89 29.56
CA HIS A 128 -4.96 -8.91 29.99
C HIS A 128 -5.96 -8.45 28.90
N VAL A 129 -5.79 -8.89 27.64
CA VAL A 129 -6.67 -8.60 26.51
C VAL A 129 -7.92 -9.51 26.50
N GLU A 130 -7.97 -10.52 27.38
CA GLU A 130 -9.04 -11.53 27.43
C GLU A 130 -10.22 -11.15 28.36
N HIS A 131 -10.16 -9.99 29.02
CA HIS A 131 -11.17 -9.46 29.95
C HIS A 131 -11.78 -8.15 29.45
#